data_AF-A0A330MPH4-F1
#
_entry.id   AF-A0A330MPH4-F1
#
_cell.length_a   1.000
_cell.length_b   1.000
_cell.length_c   1.000
_cell.angle_alpha   90.00
_cell.angle_beta   90.00
_cell.angle_gamma   90.00
#
_symmetry.space_group_name_H-M   'P 1'
#
loop_
_entity.id
_entity.type
_entity.pdbx_description
1 polymer ?
#
loop_
_entity_poly.entity_id
_entity_poly.type
_entity_poly.pdbx_seq_one_letter_code
_entity_poly.pdbx_strand_id
1 'polypeptide(L)' 'MSNINWIFENFKPALDGLTPQVKQKALEIAQQLMKKGGISEEKAIQQAIVEAEEWFYDSEG' A
#
# COMPACT_ATOMS: atom_id res chain seq x y z
N MET A 1 -14.64 6.04 -8.39
CA MET A 1 -13.30 6.56 -8.76
C MET A 1 -12.26 5.55 -8.30
N SER A 2 -11.69 4.78 -9.24
CA SER A 2 -10.71 3.74 -8.94
C SER A 2 -9.29 4.29 -9.07
N ASN A 3 -8.82 5.00 -8.04
CA ASN A 3 -7.45 5.52 -7.92
C ASN A 3 -6.42 4.43 -7.51
N ILE A 4 -6.78 3.14 -7.59
CA ILE A 4 -5.86 2.03 -7.27
C ILE A 4 -4.97 1.66 -8.47
N ASN A 5 -5.48 1.83 -9.69
CA ASN A 5 -4.75 1.41 -10.89
C ASN A 5 -3.42 2.15 -11.05
N TRP A 6 -3.39 3.46 -10.79
CA TRP A 6 -2.14 4.24 -10.90
C TRP A 6 -1.12 3.85 -9.82
N ILE A 7 -1.57 3.54 -8.60
CA ILE A 7 -0.67 3.07 -7.52
C ILE A 7 -0.07 1.73 -7.93
N PHE A 8 -0.90 0.83 -8.45
CA PHE A 8 -0.44 -0.47 -8.89
C PHE A 8 0.53 -0.37 -10.08
N GLU A 9 0.30 0.52 -11.03
CA GLU A 9 1.18 0.68 -12.20
C GLU A 9 2.54 1.29 -11.82
N ASN A 10 2.54 2.38 -11.04
CA ASN A 10 3.78 3.07 -10.64
C ASN A 10 4.62 2.25 -9.65
N PHE A 11 3.97 1.45 -8.81
CA PHE A 11 4.63 0.71 -7.74
C PHE A 11 4.55 -0.80 -7.90
N LYS A 12 4.22 -1.27 -9.10
CA LYS A 12 4.20 -2.69 -9.44
C LYS A 12 5.45 -3.43 -8.96
N PRO A 13 6.69 -2.91 -9.18
CA PRO A 13 7.90 -3.61 -8.75
C PRO A 13 8.00 -3.74 -7.22
N ALA A 14 7.57 -2.71 -6.48
CA ALA A 14 7.58 -2.71 -5.02
C ALA A 14 6.52 -3.65 -4.43
N LEU A 15 5.42 -3.82 -5.16
CA LEU A 15 4.37 -4.77 -4.80
C LEU A 15 4.71 -6.20 -5.26
N ASP A 16 5.57 -6.41 -6.26
CA ASP A 16 5.70 -7.70 -6.98
C ASP A 16 6.19 -8.88 -6.12
N GLY A 17 6.74 -8.63 -4.92
CA GLY A 17 7.14 -9.66 -3.96
C GLY A 17 6.11 -9.96 -2.85
N LEU A 18 5.04 -9.18 -2.74
CA LEU A 18 4.12 -9.24 -1.60
C LEU A 18 3.00 -10.26 -1.81
N THR A 19 2.52 -10.87 -0.72
CA THR A 19 1.35 -11.75 -0.76
C THR A 19 0.10 -10.96 -1.19
N PRO A 20 -0.92 -11.62 -1.76
CA PRO A 20 -2.15 -10.92 -2.17
C PRO A 20 -2.81 -10.12 -1.04
N GLN A 21 -2.76 -10.63 0.20
CA GLN A 21 -3.31 -9.95 1.37
C GLN A 21 -2.55 -8.66 1.69
N VAL A 22 -1.22 -8.72 1.72
CA VAL A 22 -0.37 -7.54 1.96
C VAL A 22 -0.54 -6.51 0.86
N LYS A 23 -0.61 -6.93 -0.42
CA LYS A 23 -0.87 -6.03 -1.56
C LYS A 23 -2.17 -5.25 -1.38
N GLN A 24 -3.26 -5.94 -1.05
CA GLN A 24 -4.55 -5.30 -0.86
C GLN A 24 -4.50 -4.32 0.32
N LYS A 25 -3.90 -4.72 1.43
CA LYS A 25 -3.78 -3.88 2.62
C LYS A 25 -2.94 -2.62 2.36
N ALA A 26 -1.83 -2.76 1.65
CA ALA A 26 -1.00 -1.62 1.24
C ALA A 26 -1.77 -0.64 0.36
N LEU A 27 -2.59 -1.12 -0.58
CA LEU A 27 -3.41 -0.25 -1.41
C LEU A 27 -4.48 0.50 -0.59
N GLU A 28 -5.11 -0.17 0.39
CA GLU A 28 -6.09 0.45 1.28
C GLU A 28 -5.44 1.55 2.15
N ILE A 29 -4.29 1.28 2.76
CA ILE A 29 -3.56 2.23 3.60
C ILE A 29 -3.08 3.42 2.76
N ALA A 30 -2.50 3.17 1.58
CA ALA A 30 -2.05 4.24 0.68
C ALA A 30 -3.21 5.17 0.29
N GLN A 31 -4.40 4.62 0.02
CA GLN A 31 -5.59 5.44 -0.23
C GLN A 31 -5.98 6.30 0.98
N GLN A 32 -5.89 5.75 2.20
CA GLN A 32 -6.19 6.53 3.41
C GLN A 32 -5.18 7.66 3.63
N LEU A 33 -3.89 7.39 3.41
CA LEU A 33 -2.82 8.39 3.48
C LEU A 33 -3.04 9.51 2.45
N MET A 34 -3.38 9.14 1.20
CA MET A 34 -3.68 10.11 0.15
C MET A 34 -4.95 10.93 0.43
N LYS A 35 -5.98 10.33 1.04
CA LYS A 35 -7.21 11.05 1.46
C LYS A 35 -6.94 12.06 2.57
N LYS A 36 -6.02 11.78 3.50
CA LYS A 36 -5.60 12.73 4.53
C LYS A 36 -4.84 13.91 3.92
N GLY A 37 -4.22 13.72 2.75
CA GLY A 37 -3.45 14.75 2.06
C GLY A 37 -2.12 15.04 2.74
N GLY A 38 -1.30 15.91 2.11
CA GLY A 38 0.00 16.31 2.67
C GLY A 38 1.13 15.29 2.51
N ILE A 39 0.90 14.20 1.80
CA ILE A 39 1.89 13.17 1.47
C ILE A 39 1.90 12.93 -0.04
N SER A 40 3.10 12.71 -0.60
CA SER A 40 3.23 12.34 -2.02
C SER A 40 2.80 10.90 -2.23
N GLU A 41 2.39 10.60 -3.45
CA GLU A 41 1.99 9.27 -3.90
C GLU A 41 3.03 8.18 -3.58
N GLU A 42 4.31 8.47 -3.85
CA GLU A 42 5.44 7.59 -3.55
C GLU A 42 5.62 7.34 -2.05
N LYS A 43 5.48 8.38 -1.22
CA LYS A 43 5.60 8.20 0.23
C LYS A 43 4.41 7.44 0.79
N ALA A 44 3.20 7.69 0.26
CA ALA A 44 1.99 7.02 0.69
C ALA A 44 2.08 5.51 0.47
N ILE A 45 2.56 5.06 -0.69
CA ILE A 45 2.66 3.63 -0.99
C ILE A 45 3.82 2.95 -0.27
N GLN A 46 4.98 3.60 -0.14
CA GLN A 46 6.11 3.04 0.62
C GLN A 46 5.73 2.82 2.08
N GLN A 47 5.12 3.82 2.71
CA GLN A 47 4.64 3.71 4.07
C GLN A 47 3.54 2.64 4.19
N ALA A 48 2.62 2.58 3.23
CA ALA A 48 1.55 1.61 3.24
C ALA A 48 2.02 0.16 3.06
N ILE A 49 3.11 -0.08 2.31
CA ILE A 49 3.71 -1.42 2.19
C ILE A 49 4.24 -1.86 3.55
N VAL A 50 5.01 -1.01 4.24
CA VAL A 50 5.56 -1.32 5.56
C VAL A 50 4.44 -1.60 6.57
N GLU A 51 3.44 -0.73 6.65
CA GLU A 51 2.29 -0.92 7.56
C GLU A 51 1.49 -2.20 7.23
N ALA A 52 1.41 -2.57 5.95
CA ALA A 52 0.72 -3.78 5.51
C ALA A 52 1.49 -5.05 5.83
N GLU A 53 2.82 -5.03 5.72
CA GLU A 53 3.68 -6.13 6.10
C GLU A 53 3.64 -6.33 7.62
N GLU A 54 3.79 -5.27 8.41
CA GLU A 54 3.66 -5.31 9.88
C GLU A 54 2.30 -5.89 10.31
N TRP A 55 1.20 -5.40 9.72
CA TRP A 55 -0.13 -5.94 9.98
C TRP A 55 -0.24 -7.44 9.67
N PHE A 56 0.41 -7.91 8.62
CA PHE A 56 0.38 -9.32 8.22
C PHE A 56 1.19 -10.18 9.17
N TYR A 57 2.39 -9.74 9.55
CA TYR A 57 3.23 -10.42 10.56
C TYR A 57 2.52 -10.50 11.92
N ASP A 58 1.86 -9.42 12.36
CA ASP A 58 1.09 -9.42 13.61
C ASP A 58 -0.14 -10.35 13.56
N SER A 59 -0.67 -10.62 12.36
CA SER A 59 -1.84 -11.51 12.18
C SER A 59 -1.46 -12.99 12.08
N GLU A 60 -0.19 -13.33 11.87
CA GLU A 60 0.32 -14.72 11.87
C GLU A 60 0.81 -15.18 13.27
N GLY A 61 0.84 -14.28 14.25
CA GLY A 61 1.32 -14.51 15.63
C GLY A 61 0.29 -15.07 16.61
#